data_AF-A0AAV2MX52-F1
#
_entry.id   AF-A0AAV2MX52-F1
#
_cell.length_a   1.000
_cell.length_b   1.000
_cell.length_c   1.000
_cell.angle_alpha   90.00
_cell.angle_beta   90.00
_cell.angle_gamma   90.00
#
_symmetry.space_group_name_H-M   'P 1'
#
loop_
_entity.id
_entity.type
_entity.pdbx_description
1 polymer ?
#
loop_
_entity_poly.entity_id
_entity_poly.type
_entity_poly.pdbx_seq_one_letter_code
_entity_poly.pdbx_strand_id
1 'polypeptide(L)'
;MAPKLARLKNSEICIFLEVLENYPIIWNIKLKDYSNKPMRDGQVAMMLIDLEKKNLKMCEEEFRARFKSIKDTYRKELKKVNNSKKSGTDPDSLYIPRLIWYD
;
A
#
# COMPACT_ATOMS: atom_id res chain seq x y z
N MET A 1 1.78 8.64 25.21
CA MET A 1 2.67 7.97 24.24
C MET A 1 1.79 7.06 23.40
N ALA A 2 1.53 7.38 22.13
CA ALA A 2 0.67 6.52 21.30
C ALA A 2 1.38 5.17 21.10
N PRO A 3 0.68 4.03 21.24
CA PRO A 3 1.29 2.72 21.04
C PRO A 3 1.88 2.64 19.62
N LYS A 4 3.12 2.14 19.51
CA LYS A 4 3.72 1.83 18.21
C LYS A 4 2.88 0.76 17.53
N LEU A 5 2.25 1.10 16.41
CA LEU A 5 1.48 0.16 15.60
C LEU A 5 2.39 -1.00 15.15
N ALA A 6 2.06 -2.22 15.56
CA ALA A 6 2.85 -3.42 15.27
C ALA A 6 2.96 -3.64 13.75
N ARG A 7 4.13 -3.91 13.18
CA ARG A 7 4.29 -4.04 11.71
C ARG A 7 3.42 -5.18 11.14
N LEU A 8 2.73 -4.93 10.02
CA LEU A 8 1.99 -5.96 9.28
C LEU A 8 2.95 -7.03 8.72
N LYS A 9 2.54 -8.29 8.79
CA LYS A 9 3.21 -9.43 8.14
C LYS A 9 2.98 -9.38 6.63
N ASN A 10 3.82 -10.08 5.86
CA ASN A 10 3.68 -10.12 4.39
C ASN A 10 2.30 -10.62 3.94
N SER A 11 1.73 -11.63 4.62
CA SER A 11 0.39 -12.14 4.34
C SER A 11 -0.70 -11.09 4.57
N GLU A 12 -0.59 -10.30 5.63
CA GLU A 12 -1.54 -9.23 5.94
C GLU A 12 -1.39 -8.06 4.95
N ILE A 13 -0.18 -7.78 4.47
CA ILE A 13 0.05 -6.79 3.40
C ILE A 13 -0.59 -7.27 2.09
N CYS A 14 -0.50 -8.56 1.75
CA CYS A 14 -1.16 -9.11 0.57
C CYS A 14 -2.69 -8.94 0.67
N ILE A 15 -3.29 -9.31 1.80
CA ILE A 15 -4.72 -9.10 2.07
C ILE A 15 -5.08 -7.60 1.96
N PHE A 16 -4.27 -6.73 2.55
CA PHE A 16 -4.49 -5.29 2.50
C PHE A 16 -4.51 -4.76 1.06
N LEU A 17 -3.55 -5.18 0.24
CA LEU A 17 -3.43 -4.76 -1.16
C LEU A 17 -4.56 -5.35 -2.02
N GLU A 18 -4.89 -6.63 -1.85
CA GLU A 18 -6.02 -7.29 -2.53
C GLU A 18 -7.32 -6.53 -2.27
N VAL A 19 -7.59 -6.15 -1.02
CA VAL A 19 -8.78 -5.36 -0.70
C VAL A 19 -8.65 -3.94 -1.28
N LEU A 20 -7.49 -3.29 -1.18
CA LEU A 20 -7.26 -1.91 -1.66
C LEU A 20 -7.54 -1.75 -3.17
N GLU A 21 -7.26 -2.78 -3.97
CA GLU A 21 -7.53 -2.78 -5.42
C GLU A 21 -9.00 -2.55 -5.75
N ASN A 22 -9.91 -3.03 -4.89
CA ASN A 22 -11.36 -2.84 -5.05
C ASN A 22 -11.83 -1.40 -4.73
N TYR A 23 -10.95 -0.56 -4.15
CA TYR A 23 -11.27 0.81 -3.75
C TYR A 23 -10.39 1.84 -4.47
N PRO A 24 -10.50 1.97 -5.80
CA PRO A 24 -9.62 2.82 -6.58
C PRO A 24 -9.72 4.32 -6.22
N ILE A 25 -10.86 4.79 -5.70
CA ILE A 25 -11.04 6.18 -5.22
C ILE A 25 -10.04 6.54 -4.12
N ILE A 26 -9.53 5.56 -3.35
CA ILE A 26 -8.58 5.78 -2.26
C ILE A 26 -7.18 6.11 -2.77
N TRP A 27 -6.74 5.52 -3.89
CA TRP A 27 -5.35 5.57 -4.34
C TRP A 27 -5.15 6.13 -5.75
N ASN A 28 -6.17 6.08 -6.61
CA ASN A 28 -6.09 6.50 -8.00
C ASN A 28 -6.43 7.98 -8.15
N ILE A 29 -5.38 8.80 -8.25
CA ILE A 29 -5.46 10.26 -8.44
C ILE A 29 -6.13 10.68 -9.76
N LYS A 30 -6.29 9.76 -10.73
CA LYS A 30 -6.89 10.05 -12.03
C LYS A 30 -8.42 10.01 -12.00
N LEU A 31 -9.01 9.45 -10.94
CA LEU A 31 -10.46 9.44 -10.79
C LEU A 31 -10.96 10.85 -10.47
N LYS A 32 -12.02 11.28 -11.15
CA LYS A 32 -12.65 12.60 -10.94
C LYS A 32 -12.99 12.84 -9.47
N ASP A 33 -13.45 11.80 -8.79
CA ASP A 33 -13.90 11.87 -7.41
C ASP A 33 -12.78 11.69 -6.37
N TYR A 34 -11.52 11.52 -6.79
CA TYR A 34 -10.40 11.41 -5.85
C TYR A 34 -10.26 12.65 -4.94
N SER A 35 -10.58 13.83 -5.46
CA SER A 35 -10.58 15.09 -4.72
C SER A 35 -11.77 15.22 -3.76
N ASN A 36 -12.82 14.41 -3.92
CA ASN A 36 -13.99 14.38 -3.05
C ASN A 36 -13.65 13.66 -1.74
N LYS A 37 -13.20 14.43 -0.74
CA LYS A 37 -12.81 13.90 0.57
C LYS A 37 -13.92 13.10 1.28
N PRO A 38 -15.18 13.59 1.39
CA PRO A 38 -16.26 12.81 1.97
C PRO A 38 -16.46 11.45 1.31
N MET A 39 -16.42 11.40 -0.03
CA MET A 39 -16.58 10.16 -0.77
C MET A 39 -15.41 9.20 -0.53
N ARG A 40 -14.18 9.71 -0.50
CA ARG A 40 -12.99 8.89 -0.17
C ARG A 40 -13.02 8.37 1.26
N ASP A 41 -13.42 9.19 2.22
CA ASP A 41 -13.52 8.77 3.63
C ASP A 41 -14.62 7.71 3.80
N GLY A 42 -15.75 7.83 3.08
CA GLY A 42 -16.77 6.79 3.00
C GLY A 42 -16.25 5.47 2.41
N GLN A 43 -15.43 5.53 1.35
CA GLN A 43 -14.81 4.33 0.78
C GLN A 43 -13.78 3.69 1.73
N VAL A 44 -13.04 4.49 2.51
CA VAL A 44 -12.16 3.96 3.55
C VAL A 44 -12.97 3.21 4.63
N ALA A 45 -14.11 3.75 5.06
CA ALA A 45 -14.97 3.08 6.02
C ALA A 45 -15.49 1.73 5.49
N MET A 46 -15.91 1.67 4.22
CA MET A 46 -16.30 0.41 3.58
C MET A 46 -15.13 -0.58 3.48
N MET A 47 -13.95 -0.10 3.13
CA MET A 47 -12.74 -0.92 3.06
C MET A 47 -12.37 -1.52 4.41
N LEU A 48 -12.51 -0.78 5.51
CA LEU A 48 -12.25 -1.31 6.86
C LEU A 48 -13.16 -2.50 7.22
N ILE A 49 -14.43 -2.45 6.81
CA ILE A 49 -15.38 -3.56 7.00
C ILE A 49 -14.91 -4.79 6.22
N ASP A 50 -14.46 -4.63 4.97
CA ASP A 50 -14.00 -5.74 4.14
C ASP A 50 -12.65 -6.32 4.61
N LEU A 51 -11.77 -5.48 5.16
CA LEU A 51 -10.57 -5.95 5.85
C LEU A 51 -10.91 -6.76 7.10
N GLU A 52 -11.91 -6.35 7.88
CA GLU A 52 -12.38 -7.10 9.05
C GLU A 52 -12.94 -8.48 8.65
N LYS A 53 -13.68 -8.57 7.54
CA LYS A 53 -14.15 -9.87 6.98
C LYS A 53 -13.00 -10.80 6.61
N LYS A 54 -11.84 -10.25 6.24
CA LYS A 54 -10.60 -11.00 5.95
C LYS A 54 -9.72 -11.22 7.21
N ASN A 55 -10.29 -11.04 8.40
CA ASN A 55 -9.63 -11.18 9.70
C ASN A 55 -8.47 -10.18 9.91
N LEU A 56 -8.53 -9.01 9.26
CA LEU A 56 -7.55 -7.94 9.37
C LEU A 56 -8.20 -6.65 9.90
N LYS A 57 -8.65 -6.70 11.15
CA LYS A 57 -9.29 -5.56 11.82
C LYS A 57 -8.29 -4.45 12.13
N MET A 58 -8.64 -3.21 11.80
CA MET A 58 -7.88 -2.01 12.16
C MET A 58 -8.79 -0.78 12.22
N CYS A 59 -8.37 0.27 12.94
CA CYS A 59 -9.06 1.56 12.90
C CYS A 59 -8.60 2.44 11.73
N GLU A 60 -9.26 3.57 11.52
CA GLU A 60 -8.94 4.48 10.41
C GLU A 60 -7.53 5.07 10.52
N GLU A 61 -7.09 5.45 11.73
CA GLU A 61 -5.74 5.97 11.96
C GLU A 61 -4.68 4.91 11.61
N GLU A 62 -4.93 3.66 12.01
CA GLU A 62 -4.08 2.52 11.67
C GLU A 62 -4.02 2.33 10.17
N PHE A 63 -5.17 2.26 9.50
CA PHE A 63 -5.27 2.14 8.05
C PHE A 63 -4.43 3.20 7.34
N ARG A 64 -4.59 4.47 7.71
CA ARG A 64 -3.84 5.59 7.09
C ARG A 64 -2.34 5.44 7.31
N ALA A 65 -1.92 5.01 8.50
CA ALA A 65 -0.52 4.72 8.80
C ALA A 65 0.04 3.53 7.99
N ARG A 66 -0.74 2.44 7.86
CA ARG A 66 -0.37 1.26 7.04
C ARG A 66 -0.24 1.62 5.57
N PHE A 67 -1.25 2.29 5.04
CA PHE A 67 -1.28 2.72 3.65
C PHE A 67 -0.06 3.59 3.31
N LYS A 68 0.25 4.57 4.17
CA LYS A 68 1.46 5.38 4.02
C LYS A 68 2.74 4.53 4.07
N SER A 69 2.87 3.66 5.06
CA SER A 69 4.07 2.81 5.22
C SER A 69 4.29 1.86 4.03
N ILE A 70 3.23 1.28 3.47
CA ILE A 70 3.29 0.40 2.31
C ILE A 70 3.72 1.21 1.08
N LYS A 71 3.09 2.36 0.82
CA LYS A 71 3.46 3.27 -0.28
C LYS A 71 4.91 3.74 -0.21
N ASP A 72 5.38 4.10 0.99
CA ASP A 72 6.75 4.59 1.16
C ASP A 72 7.78 3.46 0.96
N THR A 73 7.46 2.24 1.40
CA THR A 73 8.28 1.05 1.11
C THR A 73 8.32 0.78 -0.39
N TYR A 74 7.17 0.73 -1.06
CA TYR A 74 7.08 0.52 -2.50
C TYR A 74 7.90 1.56 -3.29
N ARG A 75 7.79 2.86 -2.94
CA ARG A 75 8.57 3.93 -3.58
C ARG A 75 10.08 3.75 -3.40
N LYS A 76 10.53 3.31 -2.23
CA LYS A 76 11.95 3.03 -1.98
C LYS A 76 12.44 1.87 -2.84
N GLU A 77 11.67 0.79 -2.93
CA GLU A 77 12.02 -0.34 -3.80
C GLU A 77 12.01 0.06 -5.28
N LEU A 78 10.99 0.79 -5.74
CA LEU A 78 10.93 1.32 -7.09
C LEU A 78 12.12 2.23 -7.42
N LYS A 79 12.59 3.04 -6.47
CA LYS A 79 13.80 3.84 -6.64
C LYS A 79 15.04 2.98 -6.83
N LYS A 80 15.20 1.88 -6.08
CA LYS A 80 16.32 0.95 -6.26
C LYS A 80 16.26 0.27 -7.62
N VAL A 81 15.08 -0.20 -8.04
CA VAL A 81 14.86 -0.79 -9.37
C VAL A 81 15.27 0.22 -10.45
N ASN A 82 14.74 1.43 -10.40
CA ASN A 82 15.05 2.48 -11.38
C ASN A 82 16.52 2.89 -11.38
N ASN A 83 17.17 2.94 -10.21
CA ASN A 83 18.59 3.24 -10.13
C ASN A 83 19.43 2.12 -10.76
N SER A 84 19.10 0.85 -10.49
CA SER A 84 19.81 -0.29 -11.10
C SER A 84 19.71 -0.30 -12.63
N LYS A 85 18.54 0.09 -13.18
CA LYS A 85 18.35 0.24 -14.63
C LYS A 85 19.19 1.36 -15.24
N LYS A 86 19.46 2.43 -14.48
CA LYS A 86 20.27 3.58 -14.95
C LYS A 86 21.77 3.31 -14.90
N SER A 87 22.22 2.53 -13.92
CA SER A 87 23.64 2.23 -13.71
C SER A 87 24.11 0.91 -14.34
N GLY A 88 23.19 0.00 -14.67
CA GLY A 88 23.51 -1.33 -15.18
C GLY A 88 23.92 -1.29 -16.65
N THR A 89 25.20 -1.56 -16.92
CA THR A 89 25.74 -1.88 -18.25
C THR A 89 25.56 -3.36 -18.58
N ASP A 90 25.24 -4.20 -17.57
CA ASP A 90 25.06 -5.65 -17.68
C ASP A 90 23.67 -6.09 -17.17
N PRO A 91 22.92 -6.95 -17.89
CA PRO A 91 21.58 -7.44 -17.51
C PRO A 91 21.53 -8.16 -16.15
N ASP A 92 22.61 -8.83 -15.76
CA ASP A 92 22.71 -9.57 -14.48
C ASP A 92 22.90 -8.67 -13.25
N SER A 93 23.07 -7.35 -13.45
CA SER A 93 23.24 -6.37 -12.37
C SER A 93 21.94 -5.70 -11.89
N LEU A 94 20.79 -6.06 -12.49
CA LEU A 94 19.51 -5.44 -12.19
C LEU A 94 19.02 -5.80 -10.78
N TYR A 95 18.56 -4.79 -10.04
CA TYR A 95 18.02 -4.99 -8.71
C TYR A 95 16.62 -5.62 -8.78
N ILE A 96 16.46 -6.78 -8.15
CA ILE A 96 15.18 -7.48 -7.99
C ILE A 96 14.70 -7.31 -6.53
N PRO A 97 13.55 -6.66 -6.30
CA PRO A 97 12.95 -6.56 -4.98
C PRO A 97 12.62 -7.94 -4.40
N ARG A 98 12.88 -8.14 -3.10
CA ARG A 98 12.61 -9.41 -2.40
C ARG A 98 11.26 -9.42 -1.65
N LEU A 99 10.46 -8.38 -1.83
CA LEU A 99 9.17 -8.26 -1.16
C LEU A 99 8.15 -9.07 -1.94
N ILE A 100 7.50 -10.04 -1.28
CA ILE A 100 6.54 -10.97 -1.92
C ILE A 100 5.33 -10.24 -2.51
N TRP A 101 4.99 -9.07 -1.96
CA TRP A 101 3.87 -8.23 -2.39
C TRP A 101 4.28 -7.10 -3.35
N TYR A 102 5.55 -7.01 -3.74
CA TYR A 102 6.02 -6.02 -4.70
C TYR A 102 5.85 -6.59 -6.10
N ASP A 103 4.97 -5.95 -6.88
CA ASP A 103 4.69 -6.21 -8.29
C ASP A 103 4.75 -4.88 -9.07
#